data_AF-A0A961X1W5-F1
#
_entry.id   AF-A0A961X1W5-F1
#
_cell.length_a   1.000
_cell.length_b   1.000
_cell.length_c   1.000
_cell.angle_alpha   90.00
_cell.angle_beta   90.00
_cell.angle_gamma   90.00
#
_symmetry.space_group_name_H-M   'P 1'
#
loop_
_entity.id
_entity.type
_entity.pdbx_description
1 polymer ?
#
loop_
_entity_poly.entity_id
_entity_poly.type
_entity_poly.pdbx_seq_one_letter_code
_entity_poly.pdbx_strand_id
1 'polypeptide(L)'
;MDKPALTPPAKDNVWLTGESCSLGDFRAMVERRTTSTDYPLASTIERNVPIYDATKVEAVAGDREDLLGYLAEWHRIFLDGPGIVVFRGAIRDMALLDAVSAVLRQIIDEEREATGGKGDHFAKAGANARVWNSHEKLCMRAPELYSRYAANDVVDLVSRSWLGPLYQITCQVNLVYPGGKAQVPHRDYHMGFQQEHQLRDYP
;
A
#
# COMPACT_ATOMS: atom_id res chain seq x y z
N MET A 1 19.81 47.19 7.94
CA MET A 1 19.77 46.71 6.54
C MET A 1 18.57 45.79 6.44
N ASP A 2 17.44 46.32 5.98
CA ASP A 2 16.23 45.54 5.81
C ASP A 2 16.42 44.58 4.63
N LYS A 3 16.27 43.27 4.89
CA LYS A 3 16.21 42.28 3.82
C LYS A 3 14.98 42.60 2.97
N PRO A 4 15.11 42.75 1.64
CA PRO A 4 13.94 42.91 0.79
C PRO A 4 12.99 41.75 1.01
N ALA A 5 11.71 42.05 1.23
CA ALA A 5 10.67 41.05 1.35
C ALA A 5 10.66 40.23 0.06
N LEU A 6 10.96 38.94 0.18
CA LEU A 6 10.92 38.00 -0.93
C LEU A 6 9.47 37.96 -1.45
N THR A 7 9.34 38.16 -2.76
CA THR A 7 8.08 38.06 -3.51
C THR A 7 7.41 36.71 -3.21
N PRO A 8 6.07 36.64 -3.07
CA PRO A 8 5.40 35.37 -2.80
C PRO A 8 5.82 34.32 -3.83
N PRO A 9 6.07 33.07 -3.39
CA PRO A 9 6.57 32.04 -4.27
C PRO A 9 5.60 31.81 -5.44
N ALA A 10 6.15 31.69 -6.64
CA ALA A 10 5.41 31.20 -7.81
C ALA A 10 4.82 29.81 -7.50
N LYS A 11 3.76 29.41 -8.22
CA LYS A 11 3.12 28.09 -8.12
C LYS A 11 4.10 26.89 -8.27
N ASP A 12 5.33 27.16 -8.69
CA ASP A 12 6.40 26.19 -8.94
C ASP A 12 7.51 26.21 -7.86
N ASN A 13 7.31 26.87 -6.71
CA ASN A 13 8.29 26.81 -5.63
C ASN A 13 8.22 25.46 -4.90
N VAL A 14 9.27 24.67 -5.07
CA VAL A 14 9.49 23.37 -4.43
C VAL A 14 9.63 23.48 -2.90
N TRP A 15 10.04 24.64 -2.38
CA TRP A 15 10.21 24.84 -0.94
C TRP A 15 8.90 25.24 -0.28
N LEU A 16 8.21 24.27 0.33
CA LEU A 16 6.90 24.46 0.95
C LEU A 16 6.99 25.16 2.32
N THR A 17 6.03 26.03 2.59
CA THR A 17 5.81 26.65 3.91
C THR A 17 4.39 26.33 4.40
N GLY A 18 4.06 26.71 5.63
CA GLY A 18 2.69 26.57 6.14
C GLY A 18 1.63 27.30 5.29
N GLU A 19 2.04 28.36 4.55
CA GLU A 19 1.17 29.12 3.64
C GLU A 19 0.98 28.43 2.29
N SER A 20 1.82 27.45 1.94
CA SER A 20 1.67 26.62 0.73
C SER A 20 0.49 25.65 0.84
N CYS A 21 -0.03 25.42 2.06
CA CYS A 21 -1.16 24.53 2.31
C CYS A 21 -2.50 25.28 2.24
N SER A 22 -3.34 24.93 1.26
CA SER A 22 -4.73 25.40 1.20
C SER A 22 -5.65 24.43 1.95
N LEU A 23 -6.33 24.93 2.99
CA LEU A 23 -7.37 24.14 3.68
C LEU A 23 -8.55 23.85 2.74
N GLY A 24 -8.82 24.74 1.78
CA GLY A 24 -9.85 24.52 0.76
C GLY A 24 -9.51 23.34 -0.15
N ASP A 25 -8.25 23.24 -0.59
CA ASP A 25 -7.78 22.17 -1.47
C ASP A 25 -7.76 20.83 -0.70
N PHE A 26 -7.29 20.87 0.56
CA PHE A 26 -7.35 19.70 1.43
C PHE A 26 -8.79 19.21 1.63
N ARG A 27 -9.73 20.12 1.91
CA ARG A 27 -11.16 19.81 2.04
C ARG A 27 -11.69 19.18 0.75
N ALA A 28 -11.43 19.79 -0.41
CA ALA A 28 -11.88 19.28 -1.70
C ALA A 28 -11.33 17.86 -1.98
N MET A 29 -10.10 17.57 -1.53
CA MET A 29 -9.48 16.25 -1.65
C MET A 29 -10.12 15.21 -0.73
N VAL A 30 -10.34 15.53 0.55
CA VAL A 30 -10.85 14.54 1.55
C VAL A 30 -12.36 14.39 1.56
N GLU A 31 -13.11 15.39 1.10
CA GLU A 31 -14.58 15.36 1.02
C GLU A 31 -15.09 14.80 -0.33
N ARG A 32 -14.19 14.34 -1.21
CA ARG A 32 -14.56 13.73 -2.48
C ARG A 32 -15.44 12.49 -2.24
N ARG A 33 -16.45 12.34 -3.09
CA ARG A 33 -17.30 11.14 -3.14
C ARG A 33 -16.88 10.25 -4.31
N THR A 34 -16.68 8.97 -4.03
CA THR A 34 -16.46 7.93 -5.04
C THR A 34 -17.82 7.40 -5.49
N THR A 35 -18.09 7.38 -6.80
CA THR A 35 -19.37 6.88 -7.35
C THR A 35 -19.17 5.77 -8.38
N SER A 36 -20.20 4.96 -8.60
CA SER A 36 -20.15 3.88 -9.59
C SER A 36 -20.14 4.40 -11.01
N THR A 37 -20.60 5.63 -11.24
CA THR A 37 -20.44 6.33 -12.52
C THR A 37 -18.98 6.64 -12.79
N ASP A 38 -18.23 7.01 -11.74
CA ASP A 38 -16.79 7.25 -11.88
C ASP A 38 -16.05 5.94 -12.15
N TYR A 39 -16.37 4.87 -11.43
CA TYR A 39 -15.67 3.58 -11.47
C TYR A 39 -16.63 2.42 -11.79
N PRO A 40 -17.10 2.32 -13.05
CA PRO A 40 -18.13 1.35 -13.44
C PRO A 40 -17.68 -0.11 -13.38
N LEU A 41 -16.38 -0.39 -13.41
CA LEU A 41 -15.86 -1.76 -13.29
C LEU A 41 -15.80 -2.25 -11.84
N ALA A 42 -15.92 -1.34 -10.86
CA ALA A 42 -16.05 -1.71 -9.44
C ALA A 42 -17.38 -2.43 -9.21
N SER A 43 -17.35 -3.52 -8.45
CA SER A 43 -18.57 -4.28 -8.12
C SER A 43 -19.43 -3.57 -7.08
N THR A 44 -18.81 -2.94 -6.09
CA THR A 44 -19.48 -2.07 -5.12
C THR A 44 -18.56 -0.92 -4.71
N ILE A 45 -19.13 0.12 -4.11
CA ILE A 45 -18.36 1.16 -3.41
C ILE A 45 -18.84 1.22 -1.98
N GLU A 46 -17.93 1.00 -1.04
CA GLU A 46 -18.23 1.04 0.39
C GLU A 46 -17.32 2.05 1.06
N ARG A 47 -17.91 3.02 1.80
CA ARG A 47 -17.16 4.07 2.52
C ARG A 47 -16.15 4.81 1.62
N ASN A 48 -16.56 5.17 0.40
CA ASN A 48 -15.74 5.77 -0.67
C ASN A 48 -14.63 4.87 -1.26
N VAL A 49 -14.58 3.59 -0.91
CA VAL A 49 -13.61 2.63 -1.44
C VAL A 49 -14.24 1.78 -2.55
N PRO A 50 -13.72 1.81 -3.78
CA PRO A 50 -14.14 0.90 -4.84
C PRO A 50 -13.67 -0.53 -4.54
N ILE A 51 -14.61 -1.47 -4.62
CA ILE A 51 -14.39 -2.90 -4.37
C ILE A 51 -14.60 -3.67 -5.67
N TYR A 52 -13.58 -4.38 -6.10
CA TYR A 52 -13.57 -5.24 -7.28
C TYR A 52 -13.72 -6.71 -6.89
N ASP A 53 -14.34 -7.50 -7.75
CA ASP A 53 -14.39 -8.96 -7.62
C ASP A 53 -13.24 -9.55 -8.43
N ALA A 54 -12.31 -10.25 -7.78
CA ALA A 54 -11.15 -10.84 -8.44
C ALA A 54 -11.55 -11.84 -9.54
N THR A 55 -12.69 -12.54 -9.39
CA THR A 55 -13.14 -13.52 -10.39
C THR A 55 -13.56 -12.87 -11.71
N LYS A 56 -14.08 -11.63 -11.67
CA LYS A 56 -14.42 -10.86 -12.88
C LYS A 56 -13.17 -10.37 -13.59
N VAL A 57 -12.15 -9.97 -12.83
CA VAL A 57 -10.85 -9.56 -13.37
C VAL A 57 -10.16 -10.73 -14.06
N GLU A 58 -10.13 -11.90 -13.41
CA GLU A 58 -9.56 -13.12 -13.99
C GLU A 58 -10.30 -13.54 -15.27
N ALA A 59 -11.62 -13.42 -15.29
CA ALA A 59 -12.44 -13.80 -16.45
C ALA A 59 -12.11 -13.00 -17.72
N VAL A 60 -11.61 -11.77 -17.57
CA VAL A 60 -11.20 -10.91 -18.70
C VAL A 60 -9.70 -10.90 -18.94
N ALA A 61 -8.89 -11.66 -18.18
CA ALA A 61 -7.43 -11.63 -18.31
C ALA A 61 -6.93 -12.07 -19.70
N GLY A 62 -7.73 -12.86 -20.42
CA GLY A 62 -7.46 -13.27 -21.81
C GLY A 62 -7.90 -12.24 -22.86
N ASP A 63 -8.73 -11.26 -22.50
CA ASP A 63 -9.16 -10.18 -23.39
C ASP A 63 -8.34 -8.92 -23.12
N ARG A 64 -7.55 -8.52 -24.12
CA ARG A 64 -6.64 -7.38 -23.97
C ARG A 64 -7.39 -6.06 -23.77
N GLU A 65 -8.52 -5.86 -24.44
CA GLU A 65 -9.25 -4.59 -24.39
C GLU A 65 -9.91 -4.42 -23.01
N ASP A 66 -10.60 -5.45 -22.54
CA ASP A 66 -11.25 -5.44 -21.23
C ASP A 66 -10.22 -5.32 -20.10
N LEU A 67 -9.10 -6.06 -20.19
CA LEU A 67 -8.02 -5.96 -19.21
C LEU A 67 -7.45 -4.54 -19.14
N LEU A 68 -7.21 -3.90 -20.29
CA LEU A 68 -6.74 -2.52 -20.34
C LEU A 68 -7.77 -1.55 -19.74
N GLY A 69 -9.07 -1.83 -19.87
CA GLY A 69 -10.13 -1.09 -19.18
C GLY A 69 -9.98 -1.11 -17.66
N TYR A 70 -9.76 -2.29 -17.07
CA TYR A 70 -9.49 -2.42 -15.63
C TYR A 70 -8.22 -1.68 -15.21
N LEU A 71 -7.11 -1.86 -15.95
CA LEU A 71 -5.85 -1.18 -15.62
C LEU A 71 -5.99 0.34 -15.70
N ALA A 72 -6.69 0.87 -16.70
CA ALA A 72 -6.92 2.31 -16.83
C ALA A 72 -7.79 2.86 -15.68
N GLU A 73 -8.81 2.11 -15.26
CA GLU A 73 -9.65 2.50 -14.14
C GLU A 73 -8.87 2.55 -12.82
N TRP A 74 -8.07 1.53 -12.51
CA TRP A 74 -7.23 1.51 -11.31
C TRP A 74 -6.13 2.56 -11.35
N HIS A 75 -5.52 2.80 -12.52
CA HIS A 75 -4.56 3.89 -12.70
C HIS A 75 -5.17 5.24 -12.29
N ARG A 76 -6.38 5.54 -12.77
CA ARG A 76 -7.10 6.76 -12.40
C ARG A 76 -7.46 6.81 -10.91
N ILE A 77 -7.79 5.67 -10.29
CA ILE A 77 -8.03 5.61 -8.84
C ILE A 77 -6.79 6.07 -8.07
N PHE A 78 -5.61 5.61 -8.48
CA PHE A 78 -4.36 5.96 -7.80
C PHE A 78 -3.86 7.37 -8.12
N LEU A 79 -4.01 7.82 -9.37
CA LEU A 79 -3.51 9.12 -9.81
C LEU A 79 -4.30 10.27 -9.18
N ASP A 80 -5.62 10.27 -9.39
CA ASP A 80 -6.48 11.39 -9.03
C ASP A 80 -7.63 10.97 -8.12
N GLY A 81 -7.93 9.67 -8.04
CA GLY A 81 -9.12 9.11 -7.39
C GLY A 81 -9.00 8.92 -5.87
N PRO A 82 -9.73 7.94 -5.31
CA PRO A 82 -9.71 7.70 -3.87
C PRO A 82 -8.37 7.15 -3.34
N GLY A 83 -7.40 6.84 -4.21
CA GLY A 83 -6.07 6.36 -3.82
C GLY A 83 -6.04 4.95 -3.21
N ILE A 84 -7.17 4.24 -3.22
CA ILE A 84 -7.31 2.91 -2.63
C ILE A 84 -8.29 2.07 -3.46
N VAL A 85 -7.96 0.78 -3.61
CA VAL A 85 -8.83 -0.24 -4.21
C VAL A 85 -8.88 -1.45 -3.28
N VAL A 86 -9.99 -2.19 -3.28
CA VAL A 86 -10.10 -3.47 -2.58
C VAL A 86 -10.49 -4.55 -3.57
N PHE A 87 -9.83 -5.71 -3.50
CA PHE A 87 -10.18 -6.88 -4.29
C PHE A 87 -10.76 -7.97 -3.40
N ARG A 88 -12.04 -8.25 -3.58
CA ARG A 88 -12.70 -9.39 -2.93
C ARG A 88 -12.24 -10.67 -3.62
N GLY A 89 -11.76 -11.62 -2.83
CA GLY A 89 -11.33 -12.93 -3.34
C GLY A 89 -9.99 -12.90 -4.09
N ALA A 90 -9.09 -11.94 -3.79
CA ALA A 90 -7.76 -11.90 -4.40
C ALA A 90 -6.90 -13.14 -4.11
N ILE A 91 -7.13 -13.81 -2.98
CA ILE A 91 -6.59 -15.14 -2.67
C ILE A 91 -7.80 -16.02 -2.32
N ARG A 92 -8.01 -17.10 -3.08
CA ARG A 92 -9.13 -18.03 -2.89
C ARG A 92 -8.70 -19.37 -2.30
N ASP A 93 -7.45 -19.77 -2.56
CA ASP A 93 -6.88 -20.96 -1.94
C ASP A 93 -6.49 -20.66 -0.49
N MET A 94 -7.46 -20.87 0.41
CA MET A 94 -7.26 -20.66 1.84
C MET A 94 -6.28 -21.66 2.46
N ALA A 95 -6.17 -22.87 1.90
CA ALA A 95 -5.20 -23.86 2.37
C ALA A 95 -3.76 -23.43 2.06
N LEU A 96 -3.52 -22.84 0.89
CA LEU A 96 -2.25 -22.19 0.56
C LEU A 96 -1.95 -21.06 1.54
N LEU A 97 -2.93 -20.18 1.82
CA LEU A 97 -2.75 -19.06 2.74
C LEU A 97 -2.43 -19.53 4.17
N ASP A 98 -3.10 -20.58 4.66
CA ASP A 98 -2.83 -21.18 5.96
C ASP A 98 -1.43 -21.80 6.02
N ALA A 99 -1.02 -22.53 4.98
CA ALA A 99 0.31 -23.13 4.89
C ALA A 99 1.43 -22.07 4.88
N VAL A 100 1.28 -21.01 4.09
CA VAL A 100 2.21 -19.86 4.08
C VAL A 100 2.25 -19.18 5.44
N SER A 101 1.09 -18.97 6.05
CA SER A 101 0.99 -18.37 7.39
C SER A 101 1.70 -19.21 8.45
N ALA A 102 1.61 -20.55 8.37
CA ALA A 102 2.30 -21.45 9.29
C ALA A 102 3.83 -21.32 9.16
N VAL A 103 4.37 -21.29 7.94
CA VAL A 103 5.80 -21.09 7.69
C VAL A 103 6.28 -19.73 8.22
N LEU A 104 5.52 -18.66 7.97
CA LEU A 104 5.86 -17.32 8.44
C LEU A 104 5.80 -17.21 9.97
N ARG A 105 4.86 -17.90 10.64
CA ARG A 105 4.82 -17.99 12.11
C ARG A 105 6.05 -18.70 12.67
N GLN A 106 6.47 -19.81 12.06
CA GLN A 106 7.72 -20.48 12.45
C GLN A 106 8.93 -19.56 12.33
N ILE A 107 9.02 -18.77 11.24
CA ILE A 107 10.09 -17.77 11.08
C ILE A 107 10.04 -16.72 12.19
N ILE A 108 8.84 -16.22 12.54
CA ILE A 108 8.65 -15.26 13.64
C ILE A 108 9.15 -15.84 14.97
N ASP A 109 8.78 -17.09 15.29
CA ASP A 109 9.16 -17.73 16.55
C ASP A 109 10.69 -17.92 16.64
N GLU A 110 11.33 -18.38 15.56
CA GLU A 110 12.78 -18.55 15.49
C GLU A 110 13.55 -17.23 15.58
N GLU A 111 13.10 -16.18 14.88
CA GLU A 111 13.73 -14.86 14.96
C GLU A 111 13.58 -14.25 16.37
N ARG A 112 12.45 -14.50 17.03
CA ARG A 112 12.22 -14.06 18.41
C ARG A 112 13.16 -14.76 19.38
N GLU A 113 13.37 -16.06 19.22
CA GLU A 113 14.31 -16.84 20.03
C GLU A 113 15.75 -16.36 19.81
N ALA A 114 16.16 -16.17 18.55
CA ALA A 114 17.52 -15.75 18.19
C ALA A 114 17.88 -14.33 18.67
N THR A 115 16.91 -13.41 18.68
CA THR A 115 17.11 -12.00 19.08
C THR A 115 16.89 -11.74 20.57
N GLY A 116 16.55 -12.78 21.35
CA GLY A 116 16.20 -12.64 22.77
C GLY A 116 14.95 -11.80 23.00
N GLY A 117 14.02 -11.76 22.03
CA GLY A 117 12.76 -11.02 22.12
C GLY A 117 12.86 -9.50 22.02
N LYS A 118 14.00 -8.95 21.56
CA LYS A 118 14.07 -7.52 21.20
C LYS A 118 13.21 -7.30 19.95
N GLY A 119 12.08 -6.61 20.14
CA GLY A 119 11.14 -6.30 19.06
C GLY A 119 11.74 -5.42 17.97
N ASP A 120 11.03 -5.29 16.86
CA ASP A 120 11.40 -4.36 15.80
C ASP A 120 11.34 -2.90 16.29
N HIS A 121 11.96 -1.99 15.53
CA HIS A 121 12.08 -0.57 15.86
C HIS A 121 10.75 0.19 16.09
N PHE A 122 9.59 -0.39 15.80
CA PHE A 122 8.31 0.33 15.72
C PHE A 122 7.29 -0.04 16.80
N ALA A 123 7.55 -1.03 17.66
CA ALA A 123 6.63 -1.40 18.74
C ALA A 123 7.34 -1.83 20.03
N LYS A 124 6.67 -1.65 21.17
CA LYS A 124 7.09 -2.25 22.44
C LYS A 124 7.21 -3.76 22.26
N ALA A 125 8.32 -4.34 22.71
CA ALA A 125 8.57 -5.78 22.62
C ALA A 125 7.33 -6.59 23.06
N GLY A 126 6.89 -7.51 22.21
CA GLY A 126 5.73 -8.39 22.44
C GLY A 126 4.37 -7.89 21.96
N ALA A 127 4.23 -6.62 21.54
CA ALA A 127 2.94 -6.11 21.03
C ALA A 127 2.67 -6.48 19.57
N ASN A 128 3.72 -6.57 18.75
CA ASN A 128 3.69 -6.90 17.34
C ASN A 128 4.86 -7.82 16.99
N ALA A 129 4.79 -8.52 15.85
CA ALA A 129 5.91 -9.18 15.22
C ALA A 129 6.04 -8.74 13.76
N ARG A 130 7.27 -8.73 13.24
CA ARG A 130 7.56 -8.37 11.86
C ARG A 130 8.60 -9.31 11.28
N VAL A 131 8.43 -9.66 10.01
CA VAL A 131 9.44 -10.39 9.24
C VAL A 131 9.88 -9.50 8.08
N TRP A 132 11.08 -8.94 8.20
CA TRP A 132 11.73 -8.26 7.08
C TRP A 132 12.10 -9.25 5.99
N ASN A 133 11.99 -8.84 4.73
CA ASN A 133 12.31 -9.66 3.57
C ASN A 133 11.61 -11.03 3.60
N SER A 134 10.32 -11.02 3.96
CA SER A 134 9.52 -12.24 4.11
C SER A 134 9.41 -13.06 2.83
N HIS A 135 9.53 -12.42 1.66
CA HIS A 135 9.47 -13.08 0.36
C HIS A 135 10.65 -14.04 0.16
N GLU A 136 11.88 -13.56 0.38
CA GLU A 136 13.08 -14.39 0.27
C GLU A 136 13.07 -15.49 1.33
N LYS A 137 12.75 -15.15 2.58
CA LYS A 137 12.70 -16.14 3.68
C LYS A 137 11.68 -17.25 3.40
N LEU A 138 10.51 -16.90 2.86
CA LEU A 138 9.51 -17.89 2.43
C LEU A 138 10.03 -18.73 1.26
N CYS A 139 10.67 -18.12 0.27
CA CYS A 139 11.26 -18.81 -0.88
C CYS A 139 12.31 -19.84 -0.45
N MET A 140 13.23 -19.44 0.42
CA MET A 140 14.31 -20.30 0.90
C MET A 140 13.80 -21.48 1.75
N ARG A 141 12.70 -21.29 2.49
CA ARG A 141 12.14 -22.32 3.37
C ARG A 141 11.14 -23.23 2.68
N ALA A 142 10.30 -22.69 1.81
CA ALA A 142 9.20 -23.39 1.16
C ALA A 142 8.99 -22.86 -0.27
N PRO A 143 9.89 -23.21 -1.22
CA PRO A 143 9.89 -22.63 -2.57
C PRO A 143 8.60 -22.90 -3.36
N GLU A 144 7.95 -24.04 -3.13
CA GLU A 144 6.66 -24.39 -3.75
C GLU A 144 5.50 -23.54 -3.22
N LEU A 145 5.49 -23.24 -1.92
CA LEU A 145 4.48 -22.35 -1.33
C LEU A 145 4.73 -20.91 -1.77
N TYR A 146 6.00 -20.49 -1.80
CA TYR A 146 6.41 -19.19 -2.32
C TYR A 146 5.93 -18.98 -3.75
N SER A 147 6.23 -19.89 -4.67
CA SER A 147 5.92 -19.69 -6.10
C SER A 147 4.42 -19.53 -6.33
N ARG A 148 3.60 -20.33 -5.63
CA ARG A 148 2.13 -20.26 -5.69
C ARG A 148 1.58 -19.00 -5.03
N TYR A 149 2.12 -18.59 -3.88
CA TYR A 149 1.66 -17.41 -3.15
C TYR A 149 2.06 -16.10 -3.84
N ALA A 150 3.27 -16.07 -4.41
CA ALA A 150 3.82 -14.92 -5.12
C ALA A 150 3.18 -14.73 -6.51
N ALA A 151 2.67 -15.80 -7.13
CA ALA A 151 1.94 -15.75 -8.40
C ALA A 151 0.50 -15.24 -8.25
N ASN A 152 0.29 -14.17 -7.48
CA ASN A 152 -1.01 -13.56 -7.30
C ASN A 152 -1.32 -12.58 -8.44
N ASP A 153 -2.21 -12.96 -9.36
CA ASP A 153 -2.57 -12.16 -10.53
C ASP A 153 -3.12 -10.78 -10.16
N VAL A 154 -3.86 -10.65 -9.07
CA VAL A 154 -4.40 -9.36 -8.63
C VAL A 154 -3.26 -8.41 -8.23
N VAL A 155 -2.28 -8.89 -7.45
CA VAL A 155 -1.10 -8.10 -7.07
C VAL A 155 -0.31 -7.70 -8.31
N ASP A 156 -0.15 -8.59 -9.27
CA ASP A 156 0.55 -8.31 -10.51
C ASP A 156 -0.16 -7.23 -11.35
N LEU A 157 -1.46 -7.41 -11.62
CA LEU A 157 -2.23 -6.50 -12.45
C LEU A 157 -2.36 -5.10 -11.83
N VAL A 158 -2.64 -5.00 -10.53
CA VAL A 158 -2.70 -3.69 -9.84
C VAL A 158 -1.34 -3.00 -9.80
N SER A 159 -0.25 -3.76 -9.69
CA SER A 159 1.10 -3.19 -9.76
C SER A 159 1.37 -2.64 -11.16
N ARG A 160 0.98 -3.37 -12.21
CA ARG A 160 1.13 -2.94 -13.61
C ARG A 160 0.30 -1.71 -13.94
N SER A 161 -0.89 -1.53 -13.36
CA SER A 161 -1.70 -0.33 -13.63
C SER A 161 -1.03 0.96 -13.14
N TRP A 162 -0.16 0.88 -12.14
CA TRP A 162 0.52 2.04 -11.59
C TRP A 162 1.98 2.18 -12.05
N LEU A 163 2.76 1.09 -11.98
CA LEU A 163 4.21 1.09 -12.17
C LEU A 163 4.63 0.54 -13.55
N GLY A 164 3.72 -0.07 -14.29
CA GLY A 164 4.02 -0.78 -15.53
C GLY A 164 4.60 -2.19 -15.31
N PRO A 165 5.05 -2.86 -16.39
CA PRO A 165 5.36 -4.30 -16.38
C PRO A 165 6.64 -4.70 -15.63
N LEU A 166 7.49 -3.73 -15.25
CA LEU A 166 8.79 -3.99 -14.63
C LEU A 166 8.83 -3.58 -13.15
N TYR A 167 7.67 -3.61 -12.49
CA TYR A 167 7.59 -3.31 -11.06
C TYR A 167 8.44 -4.29 -10.23
N GLN A 168 8.88 -3.83 -9.07
CA GLN A 168 9.64 -4.62 -8.11
C GLN A 168 8.86 -4.71 -6.80
N ILE A 169 8.97 -5.84 -6.12
CA ILE A 169 8.28 -6.10 -4.86
C ILE A 169 9.30 -6.20 -3.73
N THR A 170 9.04 -5.50 -2.63
CA THR A 170 9.53 -5.90 -1.32
C THR A 170 8.33 -6.37 -0.49
N CYS A 171 8.50 -7.44 0.30
CA CYS A 171 7.40 -8.00 1.08
C CYS A 171 7.81 -8.19 2.54
N GLN A 172 6.90 -7.84 3.44
CA GLN A 172 7.12 -7.93 4.87
C GLN A 172 5.85 -8.46 5.53
N VAL A 173 6.01 -9.29 6.55
CA VAL A 173 4.90 -9.68 7.41
C VAL A 173 4.77 -8.64 8.51
N ASN A 174 3.57 -8.10 8.70
CA ASN A 174 3.20 -7.30 9.86
C ASN A 174 2.12 -8.05 10.65
N LEU A 175 2.47 -8.54 11.84
CA LEU A 175 1.55 -9.24 12.74
C LEU A 175 1.27 -8.36 13.96
N VAL A 176 -0.01 -8.00 14.14
CA VAL A 176 -0.48 -7.24 15.30
C VAL A 176 -1.21 -8.19 16.24
N TYR A 177 -0.74 -8.32 17.48
CA TYR A 177 -1.38 -9.18 18.48
C TYR A 177 -2.61 -8.49 19.11
N PRO A 178 -3.53 -9.25 19.72
CA PRO A 178 -4.63 -8.67 20.48
C PRO A 178 -4.15 -7.64 21.50
N GLY A 179 -4.79 -6.47 21.54
CA GLY A 179 -4.37 -5.33 22.36
C GLY A 179 -3.34 -4.41 21.70
N GLY A 180 -2.93 -4.69 20.46
CA GLY A 180 -2.12 -3.79 19.64
C GLY A 180 -2.78 -2.42 19.47
N LYS A 181 -1.97 -1.36 19.54
CA LYS A 181 -2.45 0.02 19.37
C LYS A 181 -2.57 0.37 17.89
N ALA A 182 -3.48 1.27 17.57
CA ALA A 182 -3.55 1.87 16.24
C ALA A 182 -2.23 2.57 15.89
N GLN A 183 -1.81 2.44 14.64
CA GLN A 183 -0.68 3.21 14.11
C GLN A 183 -1.09 4.66 13.88
N VAL A 184 -0.11 5.55 13.95
CA VAL A 184 -0.29 6.94 13.51
C VAL A 184 -0.47 6.94 11.99
N PRO A 185 -1.50 7.62 11.44
CA PRO A 185 -1.65 7.77 10.01
C PRO A 185 -0.38 8.34 9.37
N HIS A 186 0.10 7.70 8.31
CA HIS A 186 1.29 8.10 7.57
C HIS A 186 1.16 7.71 6.09
N ARG A 187 2.12 8.14 5.28
CA ARG A 187 2.28 7.71 3.89
C ARG A 187 3.57 6.91 3.79
N ASP A 188 3.51 5.73 3.17
CA ASP A 188 4.70 4.88 2.98
C ASP A 188 5.72 5.52 2.03
N TYR A 189 5.28 6.38 1.11
CA TYR A 189 6.12 7.11 0.17
C TYR A 189 5.92 8.63 0.34
N HIS A 190 6.95 9.49 0.21
CA HIS A 190 8.39 9.23 0.03
C HIS A 190 9.17 9.41 1.34
N MET A 191 8.63 10.15 2.31
CA MET A 191 9.38 10.64 3.46
C MET A 191 9.18 9.85 4.76
N GLY A 192 8.19 8.96 4.81
CA GLY A 192 7.88 8.17 6.01
C GLY A 192 7.56 9.06 7.23
N PHE A 193 8.32 8.91 8.31
CA PHE A 193 8.13 9.62 9.57
C PHE A 193 9.18 10.75 9.75
N GLN A 194 8.87 11.96 9.27
CA GLN A 194 9.71 13.14 9.48
C GLN A 194 9.03 14.16 10.39
N GLN A 195 9.80 14.94 11.12
CA GLN A 195 9.28 16.12 11.82
C GLN A 195 9.03 17.26 10.83
N GLU A 196 8.06 18.14 11.14
CA GLU A 196 7.66 19.25 10.27
C GLU A 196 8.85 20.11 9.80
N HIS A 197 9.79 20.42 10.71
CA HIS A 197 10.93 21.26 10.38
C HIS A 197 11.88 20.59 9.36
N GLN A 198 11.99 19.27 9.37
CA GLN A 198 12.83 18.52 8.44
C GLN A 198 12.20 18.47 7.04
N LEU A 199 10.87 18.45 6.96
CA LEU A 199 10.14 18.42 5.68
C LEU A 199 10.38 19.69 4.83
N ARG A 200 10.72 20.82 5.47
CA ARG A 200 11.00 22.09 4.78
C ARG A 200 12.30 22.07 3.98
N ASP A 201 13.18 21.11 4.25
CA ASP A 201 14.46 20.94 3.56
C ASP A 201 14.35 19.98 2.36
N TYR A 202 13.15 19.45 2.07
CA TYR A 202 12.86 18.64 0.89
C TYR A 202 12.14 19.47 -0.19
N PRO A 203 12.45 19.23 -1.48
CA PRO A 203 11.77 19.89 -2.60
C PRO A 203 10.36 19.33 -2.87
#